data_AF-A0A371GZL6-F1
#
_entry.id   AF-A0A371GZL6-F1
#
_cell.length_a   1.000
_cell.length_b   1.000
_cell.length_c   1.000
_cell.angle_alpha   90.00
_cell.angle_beta   90.00
_cell.angle_gamma   90.00
#
_symmetry.space_group_name_H-M   'P 1'
#
loop_
_entity.id
_entity.type
_entity.pdbx_description
1 polymer ?
#
loop_
_entity_poly.entity_id
_entity_poly.type
_entity_poly.pdbx_seq_one_letter_code
_entity_poly.pdbx_strand_id
1 'polypeptide(L)'
;MRCSIVFLFIVAACVNVRISEQLSAYEVLEKYDLPVGLLPKGATGYELNEKNGQFTAYLNETCIFGIKSYDLKYKSTIKGVISKGKLAKLKGVSVKIEVLWLKIVEVTRHGDDLEFSVGVASAGFSVDSFSESPQCGCGFHCNKNVYDR
;
A
#
# COMPACT_ATOMS: atom_id res chain seq x y z
N MET A 1 -47.44 6.02 -53.69
CA MET A 1 -46.57 7.08 -53.12
C MET A 1 -47.24 7.58 -51.85
N ARG A 2 -46.63 7.62 -50.68
CA ARG A 2 -45.34 7.17 -50.16
C ARG A 2 -45.61 6.89 -48.68
N CYS A 3 -45.10 5.76 -48.19
CA CYS A 3 -45.25 5.29 -46.81
C CYS A 3 -44.88 6.38 -45.81
N SER A 4 -45.78 6.62 -44.85
CA SER A 4 -45.47 7.29 -43.59
C SER A 4 -44.31 6.56 -42.90
N ILE A 5 -43.15 7.19 -42.84
CA ILE A 5 -42.04 6.75 -42.00
C ILE A 5 -42.00 7.71 -40.83
N VAL A 6 -42.73 7.36 -39.77
CA VAL A 6 -42.54 7.95 -38.45
C VAL A 6 -41.11 7.59 -38.05
N PHE A 7 -40.23 8.59 -38.11
CA PHE A 7 -38.81 8.44 -37.78
C PHE A 7 -38.72 8.16 -36.28
N LEU A 8 -38.57 6.88 -35.95
CA LEU A 8 -38.39 6.37 -34.60
C LEU A 8 -36.97 6.74 -34.17
N PHE A 9 -36.82 7.90 -33.51
CA PHE A 9 -35.57 8.32 -32.87
C PHE A 9 -35.25 7.35 -31.74
N ILE A 10 -34.53 6.27 -32.05
CA ILE A 10 -33.87 5.45 -31.03
C ILE A 10 -32.74 6.30 -30.46
N VAL A 11 -33.04 7.02 -29.39
CA VAL A 11 -32.03 7.68 -28.56
C VAL A 11 -31.27 6.55 -27.86
N ALA A 12 -30.19 6.10 -28.49
CA ALA A 12 -29.20 5.24 -27.84
C ALA A 12 -28.52 6.08 -26.76
N ALA A 13 -29.09 6.08 -25.55
CA ALA A 13 -28.39 6.58 -24.38
C ALA A 13 -27.17 5.69 -24.16
N CYS A 14 -26.00 6.17 -24.57
CA CYS A 14 -24.72 5.59 -24.19
C CYS A 14 -24.57 5.75 -22.68
N VAL A 15 -25.03 4.75 -21.93
CA VAL A 15 -24.76 4.63 -20.51
C VAL A 15 -23.25 4.37 -20.39
N ASN A 16 -22.49 5.39 -20.01
CA ASN A 16 -21.10 5.23 -19.61
C ASN A 16 -21.08 4.41 -18.31
N VAL A 17 -21.05 3.08 -18.43
CA VAL A 17 -20.71 2.21 -17.32
C VAL A 17 -19.25 2.45 -17.00
N ARG A 18 -18.98 3.31 -16.01
CA ARG A 18 -17.64 3.38 -15.42
C ARG A 18 -17.45 2.10 -14.62
N ILE A 19 -16.75 1.14 -15.21
CA ILE A 19 -16.17 0.04 -14.45
C ILE A 19 -15.17 0.71 -13.50
N SER A 20 -15.55 0.87 -12.24
CA SER A 20 -14.60 1.20 -11.20
C SER A 20 -13.74 -0.04 -11.02
N GLU A 21 -12.59 -0.10 -11.68
CA GLU A 21 -11.59 -1.11 -11.36
C GLU A 21 -11.28 -0.98 -9.87
N GLN A 22 -11.64 -2.00 -9.11
CA GLN A 22 -11.37 -2.04 -7.70
C GLN A 22 -9.89 -2.35 -7.54
N LEU A 23 -9.08 -1.29 -7.42
CA LEU A 23 -7.66 -1.42 -7.11
C LEU A 23 -7.45 -2.26 -5.85
N SER A 24 -6.30 -2.89 -5.74
CA SER A 24 -5.77 -3.42 -4.49
C SER A 24 -5.11 -2.31 -3.67
N ALA A 25 -4.82 -2.59 -2.40
CA ALA A 25 -4.06 -1.65 -1.56
C ALA A 25 -2.66 -1.34 -2.15
N TYR A 26 -2.06 -2.29 -2.87
CA TYR A 26 -0.75 -2.15 -3.50
C TYR A 26 -0.81 -1.22 -4.72
N GLU A 27 -1.80 -1.39 -5.58
CA GLU A 27 -1.98 -0.53 -6.76
C GLU A 27 -2.33 0.91 -6.33
N VAL A 28 -2.99 1.09 -5.18
CA VAL A 28 -3.17 2.42 -4.58
C VAL A 28 -1.83 3.02 -4.17
N LEU A 29 -0.91 2.27 -3.56
CA LEU A 29 0.42 2.81 -3.26
C LEU A 29 1.14 3.27 -4.54
N GLU A 30 1.12 2.45 -5.58
CA GLU A 30 1.77 2.77 -6.86
C GLU A 30 1.14 3.97 -7.56
N LYS A 31 -0.20 4.09 -7.53
CA LYS A 31 -0.93 5.28 -8.02
C LYS A 31 -0.43 6.57 -7.35
N TYR A 32 0.04 6.49 -6.11
CA TYR A 32 0.61 7.60 -5.36
C TYR A 32 2.15 7.56 -5.30
N ASP A 33 2.82 6.90 -6.26
CA ASP A 33 4.28 6.89 -6.42
C ASP A 33 5.05 6.26 -5.23
N LEU A 34 4.41 5.33 -4.53
CA LEU A 34 4.98 4.55 -3.44
C LEU A 34 5.06 3.07 -3.83
N PRO A 35 6.14 2.36 -3.47
CA PRO A 35 6.31 0.98 -3.87
C PRO A 35 5.40 0.03 -3.07
N VAL A 36 5.01 -1.07 -3.70
CA VAL A 36 4.13 -2.10 -3.12
C VAL A 36 4.69 -2.72 -1.84
N GLY A 37 6.02 -2.77 -1.72
CA GLY A 37 6.73 -3.36 -0.58
C GLY A 37 6.60 -2.59 0.74
N LEU A 38 5.91 -1.45 0.75
CA LEU A 38 5.50 -0.79 2.00
C LEU A 38 4.42 -1.56 2.77
N LEU A 39 3.75 -2.53 2.13
CA LEU A 39 2.81 -3.43 2.78
C LEU A 39 3.28 -4.89 2.67
N PRO A 40 3.10 -5.70 3.73
CA PRO A 40 3.26 -7.14 3.64
C PRO A 40 2.26 -7.75 2.65
N LYS A 41 2.62 -8.90 2.04
CA LYS A 41 1.71 -9.70 1.22
C LYS A 41 0.49 -10.12 2.05
N GLY A 42 -0.67 -10.18 1.39
CA GLY A 42 -1.93 -10.59 2.00
C GLY A 42 -2.81 -9.46 2.54
N ALA A 43 -2.57 -8.20 2.16
CA ALA A 43 -3.55 -7.14 2.33
C ALA A 43 -4.91 -7.54 1.74
N THR A 44 -5.95 -7.50 2.55
CA THR A 44 -7.30 -8.00 2.23
C THR A 44 -8.21 -6.92 1.66
N GLY A 45 -7.83 -5.65 1.80
CA GLY A 45 -8.58 -4.52 1.29
C GLY A 45 -7.99 -3.19 1.74
N TYR A 46 -8.64 -2.12 1.31
CA TYR A 46 -8.29 -0.75 1.67
C TYR A 46 -9.51 0.16 1.69
N GLU A 47 -9.35 1.32 2.33
CA GLU A 47 -10.21 2.48 2.17
C GLU A 47 -9.37 3.67 1.73
N LEU A 48 -9.88 4.45 0.78
CA LEU A 48 -9.24 5.68 0.33
C LEU A 48 -10.27 6.79 0.19
N ASN A 49 -10.02 7.90 0.88
CA ASN A 49 -10.69 9.16 0.61
C ASN A 49 -9.81 10.00 -0.32
N GLU A 50 -10.11 9.98 -1.62
CA GLU A 50 -9.30 10.70 -2.62
C GLU A 50 -9.27 12.23 -2.41
N LYS A 51 -10.24 12.81 -1.68
CA LYS A 51 -10.29 14.26 -1.46
C LYS A 51 -9.26 14.74 -0.44
N ASN A 52 -8.92 13.91 0.54
CA ASN A 52 -8.03 14.30 1.65
C ASN A 52 -6.90 13.30 1.91
N GLY A 53 -6.79 12.25 1.09
CA GLY A 53 -5.73 11.25 1.17
C GLY A 53 -5.87 10.29 2.36
N GLN A 54 -6.95 10.30 3.14
CA GLN A 54 -7.09 9.31 4.22
C GLN A 54 -7.08 7.90 3.62
N PHE A 55 -6.08 7.13 4.03
CA PHE A 55 -5.82 5.79 3.53
C PHE A 55 -5.78 4.81 4.69
N THR A 56 -6.50 3.70 4.55
CA THR A 56 -6.44 2.56 5.46
C THR A 56 -6.18 1.30 4.66
N ALA A 57 -5.24 0.46 5.09
CA ALA A 57 -5.04 -0.88 4.56
C ALA A 57 -5.33 -1.92 5.64
N TYR A 58 -5.87 -3.06 5.22
CA TYR A 58 -6.28 -4.15 6.11
C TYR A 58 -5.46 -5.41 5.85
N LEU A 59 -5.00 -6.05 6.92
CA LEU A 59 -4.43 -7.40 6.93
C LEU A 59 -5.35 -8.31 7.74
N ASN A 60 -5.27 -9.62 7.53
CA ASN A 60 -6.02 -10.60 8.34
C ASN A 60 -5.69 -10.51 9.83
N GLU A 61 -4.42 -10.28 10.16
CA GLU A 61 -3.94 -10.29 11.53
C GLU A 61 -2.73 -9.36 11.72
N THR A 62 -2.30 -9.22 12.98
CA THR A 62 -1.04 -8.51 13.27
C THR A 62 0.12 -9.35 12.77
N CYS A 63 1.00 -8.73 12.01
CA CYS A 63 2.11 -9.37 11.36
C CYS A 63 3.45 -8.93 11.95
N ILE A 64 4.34 -9.88 12.22
CA ILE A 64 5.71 -9.62 12.71
C ILE A 64 6.68 -10.45 11.88
N PHE A 65 7.77 -9.84 11.43
CA PHE A 65 8.84 -10.54 10.70
C PHE A 65 10.15 -9.74 10.74
N GLY A 66 11.26 -10.43 10.54
CA GLY A 66 12.58 -9.82 10.43
C GLY A 66 12.97 -9.53 8.98
N ILE A 67 13.62 -8.39 8.74
CA ILE A 67 14.36 -8.09 7.50
C ILE A 67 15.76 -7.63 7.90
N LYS A 68 16.78 -8.39 7.48
CA LYS A 68 18.18 -8.16 7.85
C LYS A 68 18.32 -8.01 9.38
N SER A 69 18.65 -6.82 9.88
CA SER A 69 18.85 -6.50 11.29
C SER A 69 17.63 -5.87 11.98
N TYR A 70 16.49 -5.76 11.30
CA TYR A 70 15.29 -5.11 11.81
C TYR A 70 14.16 -6.10 12.01
N ASP A 71 13.48 -6.04 13.17
CA ASP A 71 12.17 -6.63 13.33
C ASP A 71 11.09 -5.58 13.00
N LEU A 72 10.16 -5.94 12.12
CA LEU A 72 9.02 -5.10 11.76
C LEU A 72 7.74 -5.69 12.34
N LYS A 73 6.84 -4.80 12.73
CA LYS A 73 5.50 -5.13 13.20
C LYS A 73 4.47 -4.28 12.48
N TYR A 74 3.55 -4.95 11.80
CA TYR A 74 2.36 -4.37 11.18
C TYR A 74 1.13 -4.81 11.96
N LYS A 75 0.28 -3.89 12.39
CA LYS A 75 -1.05 -4.22 12.93
C LYS A 75 -1.97 -4.66 11.78
N SER A 76 -3.06 -5.35 12.11
CA SER A 76 -4.09 -5.72 11.13
C SER A 76 -4.76 -4.53 10.45
N THR A 77 -4.65 -3.33 11.02
CA THR A 77 -5.11 -2.08 10.39
C THR A 77 -3.98 -1.07 10.37
N ILE A 78 -3.61 -0.65 9.16
CA ILE A 78 -2.61 0.38 8.89
C ILE A 78 -3.34 1.62 8.40
N LYS A 79 -3.07 2.78 9.01
CA LYS A 79 -3.73 4.05 8.66
C LYS A 79 -2.72 5.13 8.36
N GLY A 80 -3.02 6.02 7.44
CA GLY A 80 -2.20 7.19 7.14
C GLY A 80 -2.94 8.21 6.29
N VAL A 81 -2.20 9.22 5.87
CA VAL A 81 -2.63 10.19 4.86
C VAL A 81 -1.68 10.07 3.68
N ILE A 82 -2.17 9.51 2.59
CA ILE A 82 -1.42 9.29 1.36
C ILE A 82 -1.49 10.51 0.45
N SER A 83 -0.35 10.83 -0.14
CA SER A 83 -0.18 11.83 -1.19
C SER A 83 0.96 11.37 -2.10
N LYS A 84 1.19 12.05 -3.23
CA LYS A 84 2.21 11.60 -4.18
C LYS A 84 3.59 11.51 -3.50
N GLY A 85 4.18 10.32 -3.53
CA GLY A 85 5.47 9.99 -2.93
C GLY A 85 5.48 10.02 -1.40
N LYS A 86 4.33 10.05 -0.72
CA LYS A 86 4.32 10.26 0.74
C LYS A 86 3.14 9.61 1.46
N LEU A 87 3.44 8.91 2.55
CA LEU A 87 2.48 8.39 3.51
C LEU A 87 2.75 8.99 4.89
N ALA A 88 1.95 9.98 5.27
CA ALA A 88 2.11 10.74 6.52
C ALA A 88 1.16 10.25 7.62
N LYS A 89 1.43 10.65 8.87
CA LYS A 89 0.60 10.32 10.04
C LYS A 89 0.33 8.81 10.15
N LEU A 90 1.32 8.01 9.76
CA LEU A 90 1.26 6.56 9.69
C LEU A 90 1.03 5.97 11.08
N LYS A 91 0.10 5.02 11.15
CA LYS A 91 -0.24 4.25 12.35
C LYS A 91 -0.32 2.79 11.98
N GLY A 92 0.14 1.94 12.89
CA GLY A 92 0.06 0.49 12.72
C GLY A 92 1.35 -0.15 12.22
N VAL A 93 2.39 0.63 11.93
CA VAL A 93 3.73 0.11 11.55
C VAL A 93 4.73 0.47 12.64
N SER A 94 5.59 -0.47 13.01
CA SER A 94 6.64 -0.26 14.00
C SER A 94 7.88 -1.06 13.68
N VAL A 95 9.04 -0.50 14.01
CA VAL A 95 10.35 -1.15 13.89
C VAL A 95 10.92 -1.35 15.29
N LYS A 96 11.61 -2.47 15.51
CA LYS A 96 12.33 -2.71 16.75
C LYS A 96 13.76 -2.21 16.63
N ILE A 97 14.19 -1.41 17.60
CA ILE A 97 15.57 -0.99 17.77
C ILE A 97 16.01 -1.46 19.15
N GLU A 98 17.01 -2.33 19.19
CA GLU A 98 17.44 -3.04 20.40
C GLU A 98 16.25 -3.76 21.08
N VAL A 99 15.76 -3.21 22.19
CA VAL A 99 14.64 -3.76 22.97
C VAL A 99 13.34 -2.94 22.83
N LEU A 100 13.36 -1.83 22.10
CA LEU A 100 12.23 -0.89 22.01
C LEU A 100 11.55 -0.93 20.65
N TRP A 101 10.21 -0.96 20.66
CA TRP A 101 9.40 -0.78 19.46
C TRP A 101 9.11 0.71 19.22
N LEU A 102 9.59 1.24 18.11
CA LEU A 102 9.33 2.60 17.66
C LEU A 102 8.30 2.61 16.54
N LYS A 103 7.38 3.58 16.59
CA LYS A 103 6.36 3.75 15.55
C LYS A 103 6.98 4.43 14.35
N ILE A 104 6.76 3.89 13.16
CA ILE A 104 7.03 4.60 11.92
C ILE A 104 5.82 5.50 11.68
N VAL A 105 6.06 6.81 11.60
CA VAL A 105 5.01 7.84 11.50
C VAL A 105 4.93 8.46 10.12
N GLU A 106 5.96 8.30 9.30
CA GLU A 106 6.00 8.84 7.95
C GLU A 106 6.93 8.02 7.05
N VAL A 107 6.55 7.90 5.79
CA VAL A 107 7.40 7.42 4.69
C VAL A 107 7.32 8.45 3.56
N THR A 108 8.45 8.95 3.09
CA THR A 108 8.53 9.92 1.98
C THR A 108 9.52 9.45 0.94
N ARG A 109 9.18 9.61 -0.34
CA ARG A 109 10.04 9.28 -1.48
C ARG A 109 10.75 10.52 -2.01
N HIS A 110 12.03 10.37 -2.27
CA HIS A 110 12.90 11.37 -2.90
C HIS A 110 13.66 10.71 -4.05
N GLY A 111 13.10 10.76 -5.26
CA GLY A 111 13.68 10.06 -6.41
C GLY A 111 13.69 8.56 -6.20
N ASP A 112 14.89 7.98 -6.13
CA ASP A 112 15.12 6.54 -5.97
C ASP A 112 15.34 6.13 -4.51
N ASP A 113 15.15 7.06 -3.57
CA ASP A 113 15.25 6.82 -2.13
C ASP A 113 13.89 6.98 -1.43
N LEU A 114 13.70 6.18 -0.38
CA LEU A 114 12.64 6.31 0.62
C LEU A 114 13.25 6.70 1.95
N GLU A 115 12.67 7.70 2.59
CA GLU A 115 12.94 8.09 3.96
C GLU A 115 11.83 7.60 4.88
N PHE A 116 12.19 6.81 5.89
CA PHE A 116 11.29 6.33 6.94
C PHE A 116 11.56 7.11 8.22
N SER A 117 10.53 7.75 8.78
CA SER A 117 10.65 8.54 10.00
C SER A 117 9.93 7.91 11.18
N VAL A 118 10.58 7.95 12.35
CA VAL A 118 9.97 7.66 13.66
C VAL A 118 9.61 8.95 14.41
N GLY A 119 9.65 10.10 13.74
CA GLY A 119 9.28 11.43 14.25
C GLY A 119 10.49 12.26 14.67
N VAL A 120 11.37 11.73 15.52
CA VAL A 120 12.59 12.43 15.97
C VAL A 120 13.83 12.10 15.14
N ALA A 121 13.76 11.03 14.36
CA ALA A 121 14.85 10.54 13.50
C ALA A 121 14.27 9.87 12.26
N SER A 122 15.11 9.76 11.23
CA SER A 122 14.78 9.13 9.96
C SER A 122 15.90 8.22 9.47
N ALA A 123 15.58 7.25 8.62
CA ALA A 123 16.54 6.41 7.92
C ALA A 123 16.15 6.28 6.44
N GLY A 124 17.16 6.36 5.56
CA GLY A 124 17.01 6.27 4.11
C GLY A 124 17.25 4.85 3.58
N PHE A 125 16.49 4.46 2.55
CA PHE A 125 16.60 3.17 1.88
C PHE A 125 16.28 3.34 0.40
N SER A 126 16.96 2.61 -0.48
CA SER A 126 16.62 2.61 -1.90
C SER A 126 15.22 2.04 -2.16
N VAL A 127 14.47 2.66 -3.08
CA VAL A 127 13.14 2.23 -3.53
C VAL A 127 13.15 0.77 -4.02
N ASP A 128 14.23 0.32 -4.65
CA ASP A 128 14.37 -1.05 -5.18
C ASP A 128 14.31 -2.12 -4.09
N SER A 129 14.62 -1.75 -2.84
CA SER A 129 14.46 -2.65 -1.69
C SER A 129 13.00 -2.94 -1.32
N PHE A 130 12.05 -2.24 -1.95
CA PHE A 130 10.61 -2.33 -1.71
C PHE A 130 9.83 -2.72 -2.97
N SER A 131 10.49 -3.15 -4.04
CA SER A 131 9.83 -3.63 -5.26
C SER A 131 8.98 -4.88 -5.02
N GLU A 132 9.29 -5.65 -3.97
CA GLU A 132 8.49 -6.80 -3.53
C GLU A 132 7.95 -6.63 -2.11
N SER A 133 6.73 -7.10 -1.89
CA SER A 133 6.12 -7.16 -0.57
C SER A 133 6.67 -8.33 0.26
N PRO A 134 7.09 -8.11 1.53
CA PRO A 134 7.52 -9.19 2.41
C PRO A 134 6.34 -10.06 2.81
N GLN A 135 6.57 -11.34 3.10
CA GLN A 135 5.55 -12.22 3.68
C GLN A 135 5.55 -12.14 5.19
N CYS A 136 4.37 -12.35 5.77
CA CYS A 136 4.23 -12.37 7.20
C CYS A 136 5.01 -13.53 7.85
N GLY A 137 5.59 -13.30 9.03
CA GLY A 137 6.39 -14.29 9.76
C GLY A 137 7.82 -14.42 9.24
N CYS A 138 7.99 -14.82 7.98
CA CYS A 138 9.28 -15.21 7.40
C CYS A 138 9.93 -14.14 6.49
N GLY A 139 9.29 -12.99 6.27
CA GLY A 139 9.84 -11.89 5.46
C GLY A 139 10.05 -12.31 4.01
N PHE A 140 11.30 -12.24 3.53
CA PHE A 140 11.69 -12.66 2.17
C PHE A 140 12.24 -14.11 2.11
N HIS A 141 12.22 -14.86 3.21
CA HIS A 141 12.92 -16.14 3.35
C HIS A 141 12.00 -17.36 3.49
N CYS A 142 10.77 -17.29 3.02
CA CYS A 142 9.74 -18.31 3.27
C CYS A 142 9.95 -19.64 2.53
N ASN A 143 10.88 -19.69 1.58
CA ASN A 143 11.23 -20.90 0.82
C ASN A 143 12.60 -21.49 1.21
N LYS A 144 13.26 -20.97 2.25
CA LYS A 144 14.53 -21.53 2.71
C LYS A 144 14.25 -22.74 3.59
N ASN A 145 14.63 -23.93 3.12
CA ASN A 145 14.66 -25.12 3.95
C ASN A 145 15.53 -24.85 5.20
N VAL A 146 15.10 -25.37 6.35
CA VAL A 146 15.69 -25.14 7.69
C VAL A 146 17.18 -25.53 7.79
N TYR A 147 17.75 -26.15 6.76
CA TYR A 147 19.11 -26.69 6.71
C TYR A 147 20.20 -25.74 6.22
N ASP A 148 19.88 -24.50 5.84
CA ASP A 148 20.89 -23.53 5.34
C ASP A 148 21.18 -22.44 6.37
N ARG A 149 21.54 -22.87 7.58
CA ARG A 149 21.97 -21.98 8.67
C ARG A 149 23.27 -22.46 9.32
#